data_AF-A0A5J4KW69-F1
#
_entry.id   AF-A0A5J4KW69-F1
#
_cell.length_a   1.000
_cell.length_b   1.000
_cell.length_c   1.000
_cell.angle_alpha   90.00
_cell.angle_beta   90.00
_cell.angle_gamma   90.00
#
_symmetry.space_group_name_H-M   'P 1'
#
loop_
_entity.id
_entity.type
_entity.pdbx_description
1 polymer ?
#
loop_
_entity_poly.entity_id
_entity_poly.type
_entity_poly.pdbx_seq_one_letter_code
_entity_poly.pdbx_strand_id
1 'polypeptide(L)'
;MRKISTLIVVCTVVALIMLPGTLSARAATSIMQKRDCPTMPQETQYPKRQLRGAWIATVANIDWPTQPGLPIETQKQQFISELDQLQAMHMNAAFVQIRPTMDAFYPSKYVPWSQYLTGVQGKDPGYDPLAFMLNETHKRNMEFHAWFNPYRVSLQADVTKLAPTTQRIYIQIGLYSMGAAFTLIQAFQRPENL
;
A
#
# COMPACT_ATOMS: atom_id res chain seq x y z
N MET A 1 -98.84 -15.44 27.47
CA MET A 1 -99.73 -14.84 26.44
C MET A 1 -98.85 -14.23 25.35
N ARG A 2 -99.15 -14.54 24.09
CA ARG A 2 -98.47 -14.09 22.87
C ARG A 2 -98.38 -12.55 22.77
N LYS A 3 -97.29 -12.01 22.22
CA LYS A 3 -97.24 -11.50 20.83
C LYS A 3 -95.84 -10.97 20.45
N ILE A 4 -95.46 -11.35 19.23
CA ILE A 4 -94.28 -10.97 18.43
C ILE A 4 -94.71 -9.81 17.50
N SER A 5 -93.85 -8.84 17.22
CA SER A 5 -93.77 -8.03 15.97
C SER A 5 -92.53 -7.11 16.04
N THR A 6 -91.45 -7.32 15.28
CA THR A 6 -91.21 -6.97 13.85
C THR A 6 -91.10 -5.46 13.60
N LEU A 7 -89.95 -4.95 13.09
CA LEU A 7 -89.75 -4.27 11.78
C LEU A 7 -88.49 -3.32 11.76
N ILE A 8 -87.36 -3.67 11.09
CA ILE A 8 -86.73 -3.14 9.83
C ILE A 8 -86.06 -1.73 9.87
N VAL A 9 -84.91 -1.61 9.16
CA VAL A 9 -84.34 -0.46 8.38
C VAL A 9 -83.15 0.26 9.07
N VAL A 10 -81.88 -0.05 8.78
CA VAL A 10 -80.96 0.43 7.69
C VAL A 10 -80.34 1.84 7.91
N CYS A 11 -79.01 1.90 7.69
CA CYS A 11 -78.13 3.05 7.34
C CYS A 11 -77.36 3.87 8.42
N THR A 12 -76.03 3.83 8.26
CA THR A 12 -75.01 4.92 8.30
C THR A 12 -74.43 5.50 9.62
N VAL A 13 -73.09 5.33 9.74
CA VAL A 13 -72.02 6.36 9.98
C VAL A 13 -71.75 6.93 11.40
N VAL A 14 -70.58 6.51 11.95
CA VAL A 14 -69.42 7.25 12.54
C VAL A 14 -69.55 8.31 13.67
N ALA A 15 -68.59 8.18 14.63
CA ALA A 15 -67.97 9.13 15.61
C ALA A 15 -68.76 9.50 16.88
N LEU A 16 -68.40 9.09 18.12
CA LEU A 16 -67.20 9.26 18.99
C LEU A 16 -67.10 10.65 19.67
N ILE A 17 -67.09 10.72 21.01
CA ILE A 17 -66.41 11.67 21.98
C ILE A 17 -66.86 11.28 23.43
N MET A 18 -66.04 10.64 24.30
CA MET A 18 -65.10 11.18 25.35
C MET A 18 -65.81 11.77 26.61
N LEU A 19 -65.51 11.54 27.90
CA LEU A 19 -64.38 11.03 28.73
C LEU A 19 -64.89 10.71 30.17
N PRO A 20 -64.15 9.98 31.03
CA PRO A 20 -63.48 10.66 32.15
C PRO A 20 -62.05 10.14 32.42
N GLY A 21 -61.18 11.01 32.96
CA GLY A 21 -59.76 10.73 33.16
C GLY A 21 -59.38 10.26 34.57
N THR A 22 -58.22 9.61 34.66
CA THR A 22 -57.30 9.60 35.82
C THR A 22 -55.88 9.39 35.32
N LEU A 23 -54.93 10.15 35.91
CA LEU A 23 -53.50 10.16 35.59
C LEU A 23 -52.82 8.79 35.79
N SER A 24 -52.03 8.36 34.81
CA SER A 24 -50.98 7.35 35.01
C SER A 24 -49.70 7.79 34.30
N ALA A 25 -48.58 7.51 34.96
CA ALA A 25 -47.26 8.07 34.73
C ALA A 25 -46.76 7.92 33.28
N ARG A 26 -46.22 9.01 32.73
CA ARG A 26 -45.35 8.97 31.55
C ARG A 26 -44.03 8.31 31.93
N ALA A 27 -43.93 6.99 31.69
CA ALA A 27 -42.64 6.39 31.36
C ALA A 27 -42.39 6.71 29.88
N ALA A 28 -41.48 7.64 29.60
CA ALA A 28 -40.98 7.85 28.25
C ALA A 28 -40.13 6.63 27.88
N THR A 29 -40.76 5.60 27.34
CA THR A 29 -40.06 4.52 26.66
C THR A 29 -39.51 5.12 25.37
N SER A 30 -38.27 5.61 25.44
CA SER A 30 -37.48 5.92 24.26
C SER A 30 -37.34 4.63 23.45
N ILE A 31 -38.16 4.49 22.42
CA ILE A 31 -37.93 3.54 21.34
C ILE A 31 -36.61 3.98 20.69
N MET A 32 -35.49 3.37 21.10
CA MET A 32 -34.28 3.43 20.30
C MET A 32 -34.54 2.62 19.04
N GLN A 33 -35.10 3.30 18.03
CA GLN A 33 -35.17 2.77 16.69
C GLN A 33 -33.73 2.65 16.21
N LYS A 34 -33.22 1.40 16.22
CA LYS A 34 -31.94 1.03 15.63
C LYS A 34 -31.96 1.55 14.19
N ARG A 35 -31.17 2.58 13.91
CA ARG A 35 -31.03 3.05 12.53
C ARG A 35 -30.40 1.90 11.76
N ASP A 36 -31.09 1.44 10.73
CA ASP A 36 -30.56 0.44 9.83
C ASP A 36 -29.32 1.04 9.15
N CYS A 37 -28.16 0.60 9.61
CA CYS A 37 -26.89 0.91 8.96
C CYS A 37 -26.91 0.19 7.61
N PRO A 38 -26.55 0.84 6.49
CA PRO A 38 -26.49 0.17 5.20
C PRO A 38 -25.60 -1.06 5.33
N THR A 39 -26.15 -2.23 4.99
CA THR A 39 -25.39 -3.48 5.00
C THR A 39 -24.26 -3.34 3.99
N MET A 40 -23.04 -3.20 4.48
CA MET A 40 -21.85 -3.20 3.63
C MET A 40 -21.84 -4.50 2.81
N PRO A 41 -21.47 -4.45 1.52
CA PRO A 41 -21.38 -5.66 0.70
C PRO A 41 -20.55 -6.70 1.44
N GLN A 42 -21.05 -7.94 1.55
CA GLN A 42 -20.28 -9.03 2.12
C GLN A 42 -18.98 -9.18 1.33
N GLU A 43 -17.87 -8.95 2.02
CA GLU A 43 -16.54 -9.14 1.46
C GLU A 43 -16.40 -10.60 1.04
N THR A 44 -16.18 -10.84 -0.25
CA THR A 44 -15.94 -12.17 -0.78
C THR A 44 -14.69 -12.73 -0.10
N GLN A 45 -14.89 -13.64 0.87
CA GLN A 45 -13.79 -14.22 1.62
C GLN A 45 -13.04 -15.22 0.74
N TYR A 46 -11.95 -14.76 0.11
CA TYR A 46 -10.98 -15.66 -0.49
C TYR A 46 -10.22 -16.37 0.64
N PRO A 47 -10.10 -17.72 0.62
CA PRO A 47 -9.29 -18.42 1.60
C PRO A 47 -7.86 -17.90 1.51
N LYS A 48 -7.34 -17.37 2.62
CA LYS A 48 -5.95 -16.89 2.70
C LYS A 48 -5.01 -18.06 2.46
N ARG A 49 -4.28 -18.04 1.34
CA ARG A 49 -3.20 -18.99 1.10
C ARG A 49 -2.01 -18.63 1.99
N GLN A 50 -1.29 -19.64 2.48
CA GLN A 50 -0.05 -19.40 3.22
C GLN A 50 0.97 -18.73 2.30
N LEU A 51 1.46 -17.56 2.69
CA LEU A 51 2.59 -16.91 2.02
C LEU A 51 3.89 -17.58 2.46
N ARG A 52 4.67 -18.07 1.49
CA ARG A 52 6.02 -18.62 1.69
C ARG A 52 6.93 -17.92 0.69
N GLY A 53 7.54 -16.84 1.12
CA GLY A 53 8.39 -16.04 0.25
C GLY A 53 9.77 -15.83 0.82
N ALA A 54 10.69 -15.49 -0.08
CA ALA A 54 12.04 -15.08 0.25
C ALA A 54 12.32 -13.68 -0.31
N TRP A 55 13.22 -12.96 0.35
CA TRP A 55 13.75 -11.70 -0.17
C TRP A 55 14.95 -11.98 -1.06
N ILE A 56 15.04 -11.21 -2.16
CA ILE A 56 16.21 -11.15 -3.02
C ILE A 56 16.67 -9.69 -3.03
N ALA A 57 17.69 -9.40 -2.22
CA ALA A 57 18.28 -8.08 -2.06
C ALA A 57 19.31 -7.80 -3.16
N THR A 58 19.17 -6.63 -3.77
CA THR A 58 20.05 -6.16 -4.84
C THR A 58 21.00 -5.06 -4.37
N VAL A 59 20.70 -4.43 -3.24
CA VAL A 59 21.60 -3.47 -2.60
C VAL A 59 22.91 -4.17 -2.26
N ALA A 60 24.01 -3.52 -2.63
CA ALA A 60 25.36 -4.04 -2.41
C ALA A 60 25.61 -5.45 -2.96
N ASN A 61 24.78 -5.89 -3.93
CA ASN A 61 24.90 -7.20 -4.54
C ASN A 61 24.85 -8.35 -3.52
N ILE A 62 24.04 -8.21 -2.44
CA ILE A 62 23.94 -9.19 -1.36
C ILE A 62 23.48 -10.56 -1.88
N ASP A 63 22.35 -10.59 -2.61
CA ASP A 63 21.82 -11.83 -3.18
C ASP A 63 21.99 -11.85 -4.71
N TRP A 64 21.54 -10.79 -5.40
CA TRP A 64 21.55 -10.75 -6.86
C TRP A 64 21.70 -9.34 -7.46
N PRO A 65 22.43 -9.17 -8.59
CA PRO A 65 23.42 -10.11 -9.12
C PRO A 65 24.62 -10.21 -8.18
N THR A 66 25.42 -11.27 -8.25
CA THR A 66 26.50 -11.50 -7.25
C THR A 66 27.60 -10.42 -7.28
N GLN A 67 27.75 -9.72 -8.40
CA GLN A 67 28.64 -8.57 -8.54
C GLN A 67 28.15 -7.68 -9.69
N PRO A 68 28.49 -6.38 -9.68
CA PRO A 68 28.15 -5.49 -10.77
C PRO A 68 28.92 -5.82 -12.05
N GLY A 69 28.35 -5.49 -13.22
CA GLY A 69 29.03 -5.58 -14.51
C GLY A 69 29.16 -7.00 -15.07
N LEU A 70 28.45 -7.99 -14.49
CA LEU A 70 28.38 -9.33 -15.05
C LEU A 70 27.75 -9.33 -16.45
N PRO A 71 28.13 -10.26 -17.34
CA PRO A 71 27.41 -10.47 -18.59
C PRO A 71 25.91 -10.69 -18.35
N ILE A 72 25.06 -10.16 -19.23
CA ILE A 72 23.59 -10.23 -19.11
C ILE A 72 23.13 -11.68 -18.90
N GLU A 73 23.67 -12.62 -19.66
CA GLU A 73 23.31 -14.03 -19.54
C GLU A 73 23.72 -14.64 -18.19
N THR A 74 24.84 -14.20 -17.61
CA THR A 74 25.23 -14.61 -16.24
C THR A 74 24.24 -14.06 -15.21
N GLN A 75 23.83 -12.79 -15.33
CA GLN A 75 22.83 -12.21 -14.43
C GLN A 75 21.50 -12.97 -14.51
N LYS A 76 21.03 -13.27 -15.73
CA LYS A 76 19.81 -14.06 -15.95
C LYS A 76 19.91 -15.46 -15.35
N GLN A 77 21.02 -16.16 -15.59
CA GLN A 77 21.23 -17.50 -15.08
C GLN A 77 21.28 -17.54 -13.55
N GLN A 78 21.92 -16.54 -12.92
CA GLN A 78 21.91 -16.41 -11.47
C GLN A 78 20.49 -16.25 -10.92
N PHE A 79 19.67 -15.38 -11.52
CA PHE A 79 18.29 -15.18 -11.07
C PHE A 79 17.43 -16.44 -11.25
N ILE A 80 17.61 -17.14 -12.37
CA ILE A 80 16.96 -18.44 -12.62
C ILE A 80 17.34 -19.44 -11.51
N SER A 81 18.62 -19.53 -11.17
CA SER A 81 19.13 -20.40 -10.11
C SER A 81 18.55 -20.05 -8.73
N GLU A 82 18.36 -18.77 -8.43
CA GLU A 82 17.67 -18.33 -7.19
C GLU A 82 16.22 -18.83 -7.19
N LEU A 83 15.47 -18.62 -8.27
CA LEU A 83 14.08 -19.07 -8.35
C LEU A 83 13.94 -20.59 -8.28
N ASP A 84 14.86 -21.34 -8.89
CA ASP A 84 14.86 -22.80 -8.85
C ASP A 84 15.09 -23.31 -7.41
N GLN A 85 15.98 -22.66 -6.65
CA GLN A 85 16.17 -22.94 -5.23
C GLN A 85 14.92 -22.62 -4.40
N LEU A 86 14.30 -21.46 -4.63
CA LEU A 86 13.05 -21.09 -3.95
C LEU A 86 11.94 -22.11 -4.25
N GLN A 87 11.82 -22.57 -5.49
CA GLN A 87 10.85 -23.58 -5.89
C GLN A 87 11.13 -24.94 -5.22
N ALA A 88 12.39 -25.36 -5.15
CA ALA A 88 12.80 -26.58 -4.45
C ALA A 88 12.50 -26.53 -2.94
N MET A 89 12.52 -25.33 -2.34
CA MET A 89 12.09 -25.09 -0.96
C MET A 89 10.57 -24.87 -0.80
N HIS A 90 9.78 -25.11 -1.85
CA HIS A 90 8.33 -24.94 -1.89
C HIS A 90 7.84 -23.51 -1.59
N MET A 91 8.67 -22.50 -1.86
CA MET A 91 8.25 -21.09 -1.80
C MET A 91 7.27 -20.78 -2.94
N ASN A 92 6.39 -19.81 -2.71
CA ASN A 92 5.37 -19.35 -3.65
C ASN A 92 5.43 -17.85 -3.96
N ALA A 93 6.38 -17.11 -3.38
CA ALA A 93 6.58 -15.69 -3.64
C ALA A 93 8.05 -15.29 -3.62
N ALA A 94 8.43 -14.33 -4.46
CA ALA A 94 9.75 -13.69 -4.45
C ALA A 94 9.59 -12.18 -4.21
N PHE A 95 10.25 -11.67 -3.17
CA PHE A 95 10.29 -10.24 -2.82
C PHE A 95 11.60 -9.64 -3.31
N VAL A 96 11.58 -9.08 -4.52
CA VAL A 96 12.81 -8.66 -5.20
C VAL A 96 13.03 -7.17 -5.06
N GLN A 97 14.23 -6.77 -4.66
CA GLN A 97 14.58 -5.36 -4.46
C GLN A 97 14.80 -4.66 -5.81
N ILE A 98 13.77 -3.99 -6.30
CA ILE A 98 13.81 -3.30 -7.60
C ILE A 98 14.29 -1.85 -7.49
N ARG A 99 14.25 -1.30 -6.26
CA ARG A 99 14.76 0.02 -5.93
C ARG A 99 15.53 -0.02 -4.60
N PRO A 100 16.84 -0.32 -4.61
CA PRO A 100 17.66 -0.34 -3.40
C PRO A 100 18.04 1.06 -2.90
N THR A 101 18.29 2.01 -3.82
CA THR A 101 18.58 3.41 -3.51
C THR A 101 17.74 4.32 -4.43
N MET A 102 18.16 5.56 -4.70
CA MET A 102 17.51 6.45 -5.67
C MET A 102 17.81 6.00 -7.11
N ASP A 103 17.51 4.75 -7.43
CA ASP A 103 17.80 4.09 -8.69
C ASP A 103 16.70 3.06 -9.05
N ALA A 104 16.90 2.32 -10.14
CA ALA A 104 15.95 1.35 -10.65
C ALA A 104 16.63 0.14 -11.33
N PHE A 105 15.99 -1.01 -11.18
CA PHE A 105 16.23 -2.24 -11.95
C PHE A 105 15.24 -2.40 -13.11
N TYR A 106 14.74 -1.28 -13.64
CA TYR A 106 13.79 -1.21 -14.75
C TYR A 106 13.99 0.10 -15.52
N PRO A 107 13.59 0.17 -16.80
CA PRO A 107 13.62 1.40 -17.57
C PRO A 107 12.74 2.48 -16.91
N SER A 108 13.35 3.57 -16.47
CA SER A 108 12.65 4.65 -15.77
C SER A 108 13.03 6.02 -16.32
N LYS A 109 12.03 6.90 -16.42
CA LYS A 109 12.21 8.32 -16.76
C LYS A 109 12.47 9.22 -15.55
N TYR A 110 12.33 8.67 -14.34
CA TYR A 110 12.38 9.45 -13.09
C TYR A 110 13.66 9.23 -12.30
N VAL A 111 14.17 8.00 -12.32
CA VAL A 111 15.35 7.59 -11.54
C VAL A 111 16.34 6.86 -12.46
N PRO A 112 17.65 6.98 -12.19
CA PRO A 112 18.67 6.34 -13.00
C PRO A 112 18.67 4.83 -12.85
N TRP A 113 19.32 4.14 -13.79
CA TRP A 113 19.70 2.74 -13.63
C TRP A 113 20.55 2.51 -12.38
N SER A 114 20.30 1.37 -11.72
CA SER A 114 21.06 0.94 -10.56
C SER A 114 22.52 0.67 -10.88
N GLN A 115 23.40 1.19 -10.03
CA GLN A 115 24.83 0.88 -10.09
C GLN A 115 25.13 -0.60 -9.83
N TYR A 116 24.24 -1.32 -9.13
CA TYR A 116 24.46 -2.72 -8.79
C TYR A 116 24.33 -3.66 -10.00
N LEU A 117 23.82 -3.17 -11.15
CA LEU A 117 23.79 -3.90 -12.41
C LEU A 117 25.11 -3.76 -13.20
N THR A 118 25.67 -2.55 -13.27
CA THR A 118 26.75 -2.22 -14.22
C THR A 118 28.03 -1.68 -13.58
N GLY A 119 27.99 -1.38 -12.29
CA GLY A 119 29.04 -0.71 -11.52
C GLY A 119 28.94 0.82 -11.57
N VAL A 120 28.08 1.38 -12.42
CA VAL A 120 27.96 2.82 -12.63
C VAL A 120 26.49 3.22 -12.60
N GLN A 121 26.11 4.13 -11.68
CA GLN A 121 24.73 4.60 -11.61
C GLN A 121 24.34 5.34 -12.89
N GLY A 122 23.16 5.02 -13.43
CA GLY A 122 22.64 5.61 -14.65
C GLY A 122 23.09 4.94 -15.95
N LYS A 123 24.05 4.00 -15.90
CA LYS A 123 24.45 3.25 -17.08
C LYS A 123 23.45 2.14 -17.40
N ASP A 124 22.94 2.15 -18.63
CA ASP A 124 22.02 1.15 -19.16
C ASP A 124 22.67 -0.25 -19.16
N PRO A 125 22.03 -1.27 -18.55
CA PRO A 125 22.54 -2.65 -18.55
C PRO A 125 22.38 -3.38 -19.89
N GLY A 126 21.65 -2.82 -20.86
CA GLY A 126 21.41 -3.41 -22.18
C GLY A 126 20.22 -4.37 -22.25
N TYR A 127 19.41 -4.44 -21.20
CA TYR A 127 18.16 -5.23 -21.14
C TYR A 127 17.20 -4.66 -20.09
N ASP A 128 15.95 -5.14 -20.05
CA ASP A 128 15.00 -4.84 -18.98
C ASP A 128 15.02 -5.97 -17.92
N PRO A 129 15.69 -5.76 -16.76
CA PRO A 129 15.79 -6.79 -15.73
C PRO A 129 14.43 -7.11 -15.10
N LEU A 130 13.57 -6.11 -14.88
CA LEU A 130 12.27 -6.31 -14.25
C LEU A 130 11.35 -7.15 -15.13
N ALA A 131 11.30 -6.86 -16.43
CA ALA A 131 10.51 -7.67 -17.36
C ALA A 131 10.99 -9.13 -17.39
N PHE A 132 12.31 -9.35 -17.41
CA PHE A 132 12.89 -10.68 -17.34
C PHE A 132 12.53 -11.39 -16.02
N MET A 133 12.72 -10.73 -14.87
CA MET A 133 12.46 -11.30 -13.56
C MET A 133 10.98 -11.69 -13.40
N LEU A 134 10.05 -10.81 -13.78
CA LEU A 134 8.61 -11.09 -13.78
C LEU A 134 8.27 -12.34 -14.60
N ASN A 135 8.80 -12.44 -15.82
CA ASN A 135 8.54 -13.57 -16.70
C ASN A 135 9.06 -14.88 -16.11
N GLU A 136 10.29 -14.91 -15.58
CA GLU A 136 10.87 -16.12 -14.99
C GLU A 136 10.19 -16.54 -13.68
N THR A 137 9.76 -15.59 -12.85
CA THR A 137 9.00 -15.87 -11.62
C THR A 137 7.63 -16.45 -11.95
N HIS A 138 6.90 -15.87 -12.92
CA HIS A 138 5.57 -16.36 -13.30
C HIS A 138 5.61 -17.73 -14.00
N LYS A 139 6.67 -18.05 -14.75
CA LYS A 139 6.87 -19.40 -15.32
C LYS A 139 6.88 -20.50 -14.26
N ARG A 140 7.27 -20.19 -13.03
CA ARG A 140 7.32 -21.10 -11.88
C ARG A 140 6.08 -21.04 -11.00
N ASN A 141 5.03 -20.31 -11.44
CA ASN A 141 3.82 -20.07 -10.67
C ASN A 141 4.08 -19.47 -9.28
N MET A 142 5.07 -18.57 -9.19
CA MET A 142 5.38 -17.80 -8.00
C MET A 142 4.87 -16.37 -8.15
N GLU A 143 4.46 -15.75 -7.04
CA GLU A 143 4.13 -14.33 -6.98
C GLU A 143 5.40 -13.49 -7.03
N PHE A 144 5.37 -12.37 -7.76
CA PHE A 144 6.45 -11.39 -7.78
C PHE A 144 6.05 -10.14 -7.01
N HIS A 145 6.79 -9.81 -5.97
CA HIS A 145 6.57 -8.63 -5.14
C HIS A 145 7.74 -7.67 -5.29
N ALA A 146 7.50 -6.50 -5.88
CA ALA A 146 8.54 -5.50 -6.08
C ALA A 146 8.80 -4.73 -4.77
N TRP A 147 10.02 -4.83 -4.24
CA TRP A 147 10.45 -4.16 -3.01
C TRP A 147 11.20 -2.85 -3.32
N PHE A 148 10.76 -1.78 -2.67
CA PHE A 148 11.30 -0.43 -2.81
C PHE A 148 11.86 0.07 -1.48
N ASN A 149 13.04 0.70 -1.52
CA ASN A 149 13.49 1.60 -0.47
C ASN A 149 13.05 3.04 -0.81
N PRO A 150 12.15 3.66 -0.03
CA PRO A 150 11.54 4.93 -0.41
C PRO A 150 12.50 6.12 -0.28
N TYR A 151 13.34 6.15 0.76
CA TYR A 151 14.05 7.36 1.18
C TYR A 151 15.57 7.31 0.97
N ARG A 152 16.16 6.12 0.82
CA ARG A 152 17.61 6.01 0.68
C ARG A 152 18.07 6.59 -0.65
N VAL A 153 18.91 7.64 -0.59
CA VAL A 153 19.49 8.26 -1.78
C VAL A 153 20.75 7.54 -2.24
N SER A 154 21.66 7.24 -1.30
CA SER A 154 22.96 6.63 -1.56
C SER A 154 23.46 5.88 -0.32
N LEU A 155 24.28 4.84 -0.51
CA LEU A 155 25.07 4.23 0.58
C LEU A 155 26.48 4.80 0.70
N GLN A 156 26.91 5.59 -0.28
CA GLN A 156 28.22 6.22 -0.32
C GLN A 156 28.09 7.74 -0.21
N ALA A 157 29.09 8.39 0.39
CA ALA A 157 29.06 9.83 0.68
C ALA A 157 29.54 10.70 -0.50
N ASP A 158 30.28 10.13 -1.44
CA ASP A 158 30.87 10.87 -2.55
C ASP A 158 29.84 11.16 -3.65
N VAL A 159 29.26 12.37 -3.60
CA VAL A 159 28.22 12.82 -4.54
C VAL A 159 28.69 12.77 -6.00
N THR A 160 30.00 12.89 -6.26
CA THR A 160 30.53 12.89 -7.63
C THR A 160 30.35 11.55 -8.34
N LYS A 161 30.18 10.46 -7.59
CA LYS A 161 29.93 9.10 -8.12
C LYS A 161 28.46 8.81 -8.42
N LEU A 162 27.56 9.73 -8.08
CA LEU A 162 26.12 9.57 -8.34
C LEU A 162 25.76 10.10 -9.73
N ALA A 163 24.68 9.58 -10.32
CA ALA A 163 24.17 10.11 -11.58
C ALA A 163 23.68 11.57 -11.38
N PRO A 164 23.75 12.45 -12.41
CA PRO A 164 23.39 13.87 -12.26
C PRO A 164 22.01 14.12 -11.64
N THR A 165 21.00 13.31 -12.00
CA THR A 165 19.65 13.41 -11.40
C THR A 165 19.68 13.14 -9.89
N THR A 166 20.42 12.13 -9.45
CA THR A 166 20.58 11.79 -8.03
C THR A 166 21.38 12.87 -7.29
N GLN A 167 22.43 13.42 -7.91
CA GLN A 167 23.21 14.53 -7.33
C GLN A 167 22.31 15.74 -7.04
N ARG A 168 21.45 16.11 -7.99
CA ARG A 168 20.49 17.23 -7.82
C ARG A 168 19.57 16.99 -6.63
N ILE A 169 19.04 15.78 -6.47
CA ILE A 169 18.18 15.44 -5.33
C ILE A 169 18.96 15.50 -4.02
N TYR A 170 20.18 14.94 -3.98
CA TYR A 170 21.03 14.92 -2.79
C TYR A 170 21.39 16.34 -2.32
N ILE A 171 21.81 17.20 -3.25
CA ILE A 171 22.12 18.61 -2.99
C ILE A 171 20.88 19.36 -2.51
N GLN A 172 19.74 19.18 -3.18
CA GLN A 172 18.48 19.84 -2.81
C GLN A 172 18.04 19.48 -1.39
N ILE A 173 18.13 18.21 -0.99
CA ILE A 173 17.84 17.76 0.38
C ILE A 173 18.80 18.42 1.38
N GLY A 174 20.10 18.48 1.06
CA GLY A 174 21.10 19.14 1.90
C GLY A 174 20.81 20.64 2.11
N LEU A 175 20.47 21.36 1.03
CA LEU A 175 20.09 22.77 1.09
C LEU A 175 18.83 23.00 1.92
N TYR A 176 17.80 22.15 1.78
CA TYR A 176 16.59 22.25 2.61
C TYR A 176 16.89 22.02 4.09
N SER A 177 17.71 21.02 4.43
CA SER A 177 18.10 20.77 5.82
C SER A 177 18.91 21.92 6.42
N MET A 178 19.82 22.53 5.65
CA MET A 178 20.56 23.72 6.10
C MET A 178 19.66 24.96 6.23
N GLY A 179 18.74 25.17 5.30
CA GLY A 179 17.77 26.27 5.38
C GLY A 179 16.80 26.13 6.57
N ALA A 180 16.34 24.91 6.85
CA ALA A 180 15.53 24.62 8.03
C ALA A 180 16.31 24.84 9.33
N ALA A 181 17.58 24.41 9.39
CA ALA A 181 18.46 24.66 10.53
C ALA A 181 18.69 26.17 10.74
N PHE A 182 18.93 26.92 9.67
CA PHE A 182 19.10 28.38 9.75
C PHE A 182 17.83 29.08 10.23
N THR A 183 16.66 28.65 9.76
CA THR A 183 15.36 29.19 10.19
C THR A 183 15.07 28.87 11.66
N LEU A 184 15.41 27.66 12.13
CA LEU A 184 15.30 27.27 13.54
C LEU A 184 16.24 28.08 14.43
N ILE A 185 17.49 28.29 14.01
CA ILE A 185 18.45 29.13 14.75
C ILE A 185 17.95 30.57 14.84
N GLN A 186 17.43 31.14 13.76
CA GLN A 186 16.84 32.49 13.79
C GLN A 186 15.56 32.58 14.63
N ALA A 187 14.77 31.50 14.71
CA ALA A 187 13.61 31.44 15.59
C ALA A 187 14.02 31.42 17.08
N PHE A 188 15.11 30.73 17.42
CA PHE A 188 15.67 30.69 18.78
C PHE A 188 16.42 31.97 19.18
N GLN A 189 16.90 32.76 18.21
CA GLN A 189 17.60 34.01 18.45
C GLN A 189 16.68 35.24 18.50
N ARG A 190 15.35 35.08 18.42
CA ARG A 190 14.45 36.22 18.67
C ARG A 190 14.51 36.58 20.16
N PRO A 191 14.91 37.80 20.54
CA PRO A 191 14.70 38.27 21.90
C PRO A 191 13.19 38.30 22.15
N GLU A 192 12.73 37.64 23.20
CA GLU A 192 11.38 37.83 23.69
C GLU A 192 11.26 39.27 24.20
N ASN A 193 10.69 40.14 23.37
CA ASN A 193 10.22 41.44 23.84
C ASN A 193 8.91 41.20 24.58
N LEU A 194 9.01 41.11 25.91
CA LEU A 194 7.97 41.48 26.88
C LEU A 194 8.42 42.74 27.60
#